data_AF-A0A9D0VYP7-F1
#
_entry.id   AF-A0A9D0VYP7-F1
#
_cell.length_a   1.000
_cell.length_b   1.000
_cell.length_c   1.000
_cell.angle_alpha   90.00
_cell.angle_beta   90.00
_cell.angle_gamma   90.00
#
_symmetry.space_group_name_H-M   'P 1'
#
loop_
_entity.id
_entity.type
_entity.pdbx_description
1 polymer ?
#
loop_
_entity_poly.entity_id
_entity_poly.type
_entity_poly.pdbx_seq_one_letter_code
_entity_poly.pdbx_strand_id
1 'polypeptide(L)'
;DRDELENFVMAYLFFAAVFEGCWFYNGFSPIFALQRRGLMKGTAEQLQYIMRDEVMHCGFGIRTVKQIMVENDLVPDPQAVRAMWDESEAAEAGYARYILRDAVLGYSAEDHIEQFRFVANRRAHQLGMAEPFPGAKCALPWLDEQANLRKEKNFFETRVTEYQTGSALSWD
;
A
#
# COMPACT_ATOMS: atom_id res chain seq x y z
N ASP A 1 -27.22 2.08 -14.12
CA ASP A 1 -26.88 1.49 -15.43
C ASP A 1 -25.80 0.43 -15.22
N ARG A 2 -25.76 -0.67 -16.00
CA ARG A 2 -24.75 -1.72 -15.81
C ARG A 2 -23.36 -1.22 -16.19
N ASP A 3 -23.27 -0.41 -17.23
CA ASP A 3 -22.01 0.15 -17.71
C ASP A 3 -21.44 1.17 -16.71
N GLU A 4 -22.30 1.98 -16.09
CA GLU A 4 -21.89 2.89 -15.00
C GLU A 4 -21.37 2.13 -13.77
N LEU A 5 -22.01 1.00 -13.43
CA LEU A 5 -21.58 0.18 -12.30
C LEU A 5 -20.22 -0.47 -12.57
N GLU A 6 -20.00 -0.99 -13.77
CA GLU A 6 -18.71 -1.58 -14.15
C GLU A 6 -17.59 -0.54 -14.13
N ASN A 7 -17.84 0.65 -14.67
CA ASN A 7 -16.90 1.77 -14.60
C ASN A 7 -16.58 2.15 -13.17
N PHE A 8 -17.59 2.22 -12.29
CA PHE A 8 -17.38 2.50 -10.87
C PHE A 8 -16.54 1.42 -10.19
N VAL A 9 -16.84 0.14 -10.44
CA VAL A 9 -16.08 -0.99 -9.88
C VAL A 9 -14.63 -0.93 -10.35
N MET A 10 -14.37 -0.69 -11.63
CA MET A 10 -13.01 -0.56 -12.17
C MET A 10 -12.26 0.63 -11.56
N ALA A 11 -12.89 1.79 -11.45
CA ALA A 11 -12.29 2.97 -10.84
C ALA A 11 -11.97 2.77 -9.36
N TYR A 12 -12.89 2.14 -8.61
CA TYR A 12 -12.71 1.91 -7.19
C TYR A 12 -11.74 0.76 -6.89
N LEU A 13 -11.67 -0.24 -7.78
CA LEU A 13 -10.64 -1.27 -7.76
C LEU A 13 -9.26 -0.66 -7.96
N PHE A 14 -9.09 0.20 -8.97
CA PHE A 14 -7.86 0.96 -9.17
C PHE A 14 -7.48 1.74 -7.90
N PHE A 15 -8.42 2.52 -7.36
CA PHE A 15 -8.17 3.31 -6.15
C PHE A 15 -7.73 2.43 -4.97
N ALA A 16 -8.48 1.38 -4.63
CA ALA A 16 -8.22 0.57 -3.46
C ALA A 16 -7.00 -0.36 -3.60
N ALA A 17 -6.84 -0.99 -4.76
CA ALA A 17 -5.83 -2.02 -4.97
C ALA A 17 -4.51 -1.46 -5.49
N VAL A 18 -4.55 -0.47 -6.39
CA VAL A 18 -3.36 0.14 -6.97
C VAL A 18 -2.93 1.35 -6.14
N PHE A 19 -3.78 2.37 -6.07
CA PHE A 19 -3.38 3.68 -5.51
C PHE A 19 -3.02 3.57 -4.02
N GLU A 20 -3.98 3.13 -3.20
CA GLU A 20 -3.79 2.95 -1.75
C GLU A 20 -2.96 1.67 -1.48
N GLY A 21 -3.31 0.58 -2.15
CA GLY A 21 -2.80 -0.76 -1.86
C GLY A 21 -1.40 -1.07 -2.37
N CYS A 22 -0.91 -0.36 -3.39
CA CYS A 22 0.41 -0.54 -3.99
C CYS A 22 1.24 0.75 -3.99
N TRP A 23 0.79 1.83 -4.63
CA TRP A 23 1.60 3.04 -4.80
C TRP A 23 1.91 3.75 -3.48
N PHE A 24 0.92 4.00 -2.61
CA PHE A 24 1.24 4.58 -1.29
C PHE A 24 2.05 3.62 -0.43
N TYR A 25 1.62 2.36 -0.35
CA TYR A 25 2.32 1.34 0.43
C TYR A 25 3.81 1.20 0.03
N ASN A 26 4.09 1.10 -1.27
CA ASN A 26 5.44 0.96 -1.81
C ASN A 26 6.20 2.30 -1.86
N GLY A 27 5.49 3.40 -2.12
CA GLY A 27 6.03 4.75 -2.26
C GLY A 27 6.69 5.30 -0.98
N PHE A 28 6.36 4.75 0.19
CA PHE A 28 7.04 5.10 1.44
C PHE A 28 8.39 4.39 1.63
N SER A 29 8.63 3.29 0.90
CA SER A 29 9.82 2.46 1.09
C SER A 29 11.18 3.17 0.85
N PRO A 30 11.33 4.18 -0.04
CA PRO A 30 12.58 4.94 -0.14
C PRO A 30 12.95 5.66 1.16
N ILE A 31 11.97 6.24 1.87
CA ILE A 31 12.21 6.90 3.15
C ILE A 31 12.48 5.88 4.26
N PHE A 32 11.79 4.74 4.26
CA PHE A 32 12.08 3.66 5.20
C PHE A 32 13.47 3.04 4.98
N ALA A 33 13.95 2.95 3.74
CA ALA A 33 15.31 2.53 3.45
C ALA A 33 16.35 3.49 4.09
N LEU A 34 16.09 4.80 4.08
CA LEU A 34 16.92 5.79 4.80
C LEU A 34 16.79 5.64 6.32
N GLN A 35 15.58 5.42 6.84
CA GLN A 35 15.33 5.18 8.28
C GLN A 35 16.13 4.02 8.85
N ARG A 36 16.20 2.91 8.10
CA ARG A 36 16.97 1.72 8.50
C ARG A 36 18.46 2.00 8.67
N ARG A 37 18.96 3.12 8.11
CA ARG A 37 20.32 3.61 8.25
C ARG A 37 20.45 4.74 9.27
N GLY A 38 19.37 5.03 10.01
CA GLY A 38 19.32 6.09 11.00
C GLY A 38 19.04 7.49 10.44
N LEU A 39 18.66 7.62 9.17
CA LEU A 39 18.39 8.90 8.50
C LEU A 39 16.87 9.17 8.42
N MET A 40 16.45 10.42 8.33
CA MET A 40 15.03 10.79 8.11
C MET A 40 14.03 10.18 9.12
N LYS A 41 14.47 9.89 10.35
CA LYS A 41 13.67 9.15 11.36
C LYS A 41 12.31 9.80 11.66
N GLY A 42 12.25 11.13 11.74
CA GLY A 42 11.00 11.86 11.99
C GLY A 42 10.02 11.77 10.82
N THR A 43 10.51 11.92 9.58
CA THR A 43 9.69 11.74 8.38
C THR A 43 9.20 10.30 8.27
N ALA A 44 10.06 9.33 8.51
CA ALA A 44 9.69 7.92 8.50
C ALA A 44 8.63 7.60 9.56
N GLU A 45 8.70 8.19 10.75
CA GLU A 45 7.66 8.05 11.76
C GLU A 45 6.30 8.60 11.29
N GLN A 46 6.27 9.76 10.63
CA GLN A 46 5.03 10.27 10.04
C GLN A 46 4.48 9.34 8.96
N LEU A 47 5.34 8.82 8.08
CA LEU A 47 4.92 7.89 7.04
C LEU A 47 4.47 6.53 7.59
N GLN A 48 4.98 6.10 8.74
CA GLN A 48 4.49 4.89 9.42
C GLN A 48 3.03 5.07 9.89
N TYR A 49 2.68 6.25 10.42
CA TYR A 49 1.29 6.55 10.79
C TYR A 49 0.37 6.52 9.57
N ILE A 50 0.79 7.16 8.47
CA ILE A 50 0.05 7.13 7.20
C ILE A 50 -0.10 5.69 6.69
N MET A 51 0.99 4.93 6.61
CA MET A 51 0.97 3.55 6.11
C MET A 51 -0.01 2.65 6.88
N ARG A 52 -0.18 2.86 8.19
CA ARG A 52 -1.18 2.13 8.98
C ARG A 52 -2.60 2.43 8.51
N ASP A 53 -2.88 3.68 8.20
CA ASP A 53 -4.18 4.11 7.71
C ASP A 53 -4.41 3.58 6.28
N GLU A 54 -3.41 3.64 5.40
CA GLU A 54 -3.47 3.08 4.03
C GLU A 54 -3.75 1.56 4.01
N VAL A 55 -3.19 0.79 4.95
CA VAL A 55 -3.50 -0.65 5.08
C VAL A 55 -4.99 -0.86 5.40
N MET A 56 -5.58 0.00 6.24
CA MET A 56 -7.01 -0.06 6.55
C MET A 56 -7.86 0.38 5.37
N HIS A 57 -7.48 1.45 4.67
CA HIS A 57 -8.18 1.93 3.47
C HIS A 57 -8.19 0.90 2.35
N CYS A 58 -7.03 0.33 2.00
CA CYS A 58 -6.91 -0.73 1.02
C CYS A 58 -7.75 -1.96 1.42
N GLY A 59 -7.66 -2.39 2.68
CA GLY A 59 -8.44 -3.52 3.18
C GLY A 59 -9.96 -3.28 3.12
N PHE A 60 -10.42 -2.07 3.44
CA PHE A 60 -11.82 -1.68 3.30
C PHE A 60 -12.24 -1.64 1.83
N GLY A 61 -11.49 -0.93 0.98
CA GLY A 61 -11.80 -0.77 -0.44
C GLY A 61 -11.89 -2.10 -1.18
N ILE A 62 -10.96 -3.03 -0.94
CA ILE A 62 -11.01 -4.38 -1.52
C ILE A 62 -12.29 -5.12 -1.10
N ARG A 63 -12.67 -5.07 0.19
CA ARG A 63 -13.91 -5.73 0.65
C ARG A 63 -15.14 -5.11 0.00
N THR A 64 -15.18 -3.79 -0.12
CA THR A 64 -16.28 -3.06 -0.75
C THR A 64 -16.41 -3.44 -2.23
N VAL A 65 -15.32 -3.43 -3.00
CA VAL A 65 -15.31 -3.86 -4.41
C VAL A 65 -15.83 -5.29 -4.55
N LYS A 66 -15.32 -6.22 -3.73
CA LYS A 66 -15.77 -7.62 -3.75
C LYS A 66 -17.25 -7.75 -3.43
N GLN A 67 -17.74 -7.01 -2.45
CA GLN A 67 -19.14 -7.08 -2.04
C GLN A 67 -20.05 -6.58 -3.17
N ILE A 68 -19.68 -5.48 -3.84
CA ILE A 68 -20.42 -4.97 -5.01
C ILE A 68 -20.44 -6.00 -6.13
N MET A 69 -19.29 -6.64 -6.43
CA MET A 69 -19.20 -7.70 -7.43
C MET A 69 -20.14 -8.88 -7.13
N VAL A 70 -20.18 -9.33 -5.87
CA VAL A 70 -21.04 -10.44 -5.43
C VAL A 70 -22.52 -10.07 -5.50
N GLU A 71 -22.91 -8.89 -5.00
CA GLU A 71 -24.31 -8.47 -4.95
C GLU A 71 -24.93 -8.24 -6.33
N ASN A 72 -24.10 -7.98 -7.34
CA ASN A 72 -24.55 -7.63 -8.68
C ASN A 72 -24.16 -8.68 -9.75
N ASP A 73 -23.62 -9.83 -9.35
CA ASP A 73 -23.08 -10.86 -10.25
C ASP A 73 -22.17 -10.26 -11.34
N LEU A 74 -21.30 -9.34 -10.91
CA LEU A 74 -20.44 -8.56 -11.79
C LEU A 74 -19.03 -9.14 -11.78
N VAL A 75 -18.55 -9.49 -12.98
CA VAL A 75 -17.18 -9.91 -13.23
C VAL A 75 -16.52 -8.85 -14.12
N PRO A 76 -15.50 -8.11 -13.62
CA PRO A 76 -14.79 -7.13 -14.42
C PRO A 76 -14.12 -7.79 -15.63
N ASP A 77 -14.06 -7.07 -16.75
CA ASP A 77 -13.34 -7.53 -17.94
C ASP A 77 -11.86 -7.84 -17.59
N PRO A 78 -11.41 -9.10 -17.75
CA PRO A 78 -10.04 -9.49 -17.48
C PRO A 78 -9.00 -8.69 -18.29
N GLN A 79 -9.35 -8.23 -19.50
CA GLN A 79 -8.44 -7.42 -20.31
C GLN A 79 -8.29 -6.01 -19.74
N ALA A 80 -9.39 -5.37 -19.34
CA ALA A 80 -9.36 -4.08 -18.67
C ALA A 80 -8.58 -4.13 -17.34
N VAL A 81 -8.80 -5.18 -16.52
CA VAL A 81 -8.03 -5.38 -15.28
C VAL A 81 -6.54 -5.58 -15.57
N ARG A 82 -6.20 -6.36 -16.60
CA ARG A 82 -4.80 -6.56 -17.02
C ARG A 82 -4.15 -5.26 -17.45
N ALA A 83 -4.82 -4.48 -18.30
CA ALA A 83 -4.34 -3.19 -18.79
C ALA A 83 -4.10 -2.21 -17.63
N MET A 84 -5.02 -2.15 -16.67
CA MET A 84 -4.86 -1.33 -15.46
C MET A 84 -3.59 -1.69 -14.69
N TRP A 85 -3.29 -2.98 -14.50
CA TRP A 85 -2.06 -3.40 -13.81
C TRP A 85 -0.80 -3.05 -14.60
N ASP A 86 -0.81 -3.26 -15.92
CA ASP A 86 0.33 -2.97 -16.79
C ASP A 86 0.64 -1.46 -16.83
N GLU A 87 -0.38 -0.61 -16.95
CA GLU A 87 -0.23 0.84 -16.89
C GLU A 87 0.27 1.30 -15.52
N SER A 88 -0.22 0.67 -14.45
CA SER A 88 0.17 1.00 -13.09
C SER A 88 1.62 0.64 -12.78
N GLU A 89 2.10 -0.49 -13.30
CA GLU A 89 3.50 -0.90 -13.20
C GLU A 89 4.41 0.00 -14.02
N ALA A 90 3.99 0.37 -15.23
CA ALA A 90 4.76 1.28 -16.07
C ALA A 90 4.93 2.67 -15.41
N ALA A 91 3.87 3.18 -14.79
CA ALA A 91 3.91 4.42 -14.02
C ALA A 91 4.84 4.32 -12.80
N GLU A 92 4.72 3.26 -12.01
CA GLU A 92 5.58 3.01 -10.84
C GLU A 92 7.04 2.86 -11.26
N ALA A 93 7.31 2.15 -12.36
CA ALA A 93 8.66 1.95 -12.85
C ALA A 93 9.28 3.26 -13.39
N GLY A 94 8.47 4.11 -14.00
CA GLY A 94 8.85 5.48 -14.37
C GLY A 94 9.20 6.32 -13.14
N TYR A 95 8.34 6.28 -12.11
CA TYR A 95 8.57 6.96 -10.84
C TYR A 95 9.85 6.47 -10.15
N ALA A 96 10.01 5.15 -9.97
CA ALA A 96 11.17 4.52 -9.34
C ALA A 96 12.48 4.93 -10.02
N ARG A 97 12.55 4.85 -11.35
CA ARG A 97 13.74 5.27 -12.11
C ARG A 97 14.01 6.78 -12.03
N TYR A 98 12.98 7.59 -11.80
CA TYR A 98 13.15 9.03 -11.61
C TYR A 98 13.71 9.37 -10.23
N ILE A 99 13.18 8.76 -9.16
CA ILE A 99 13.61 9.05 -7.78
C ILE A 99 14.88 8.30 -7.35
N LEU A 100 15.18 7.16 -7.99
CA LEU A 100 16.33 6.30 -7.71
C LEU A 100 17.26 6.23 -8.92
N ARG A 101 17.66 7.40 -9.46
CA ARG A 101 18.67 7.49 -10.54
C ARG A 101 19.97 6.79 -10.14
N ASP A 102 20.36 7.00 -8.89
CA ASP A 102 21.43 6.27 -8.22
C ASP A 102 20.81 5.41 -7.11
N ALA A 103 21.26 4.17 -7.00
CA ALA A 103 20.79 3.27 -5.96
C ALA A 103 21.18 3.80 -4.57
N VAL A 104 20.27 3.61 -3.60
CA VAL A 104 20.58 3.78 -2.19
C VAL A 104 21.18 2.45 -1.70
N LEU A 105 22.10 2.50 -0.72
CA LEU A 105 22.70 1.28 -0.17
C LEU A 105 21.62 0.30 0.30
N GLY A 106 21.54 -0.87 -0.36
CA GLY A 106 20.55 -1.91 -0.07
C GLY A 106 19.15 -1.64 -0.61
N TYR A 107 18.99 -0.71 -1.57
CA TYR A 107 17.71 -0.35 -2.16
C TYR A 107 17.85 0.31 -3.54
N SER A 108 17.40 -0.39 -4.58
CA SER A 108 17.47 0.04 -5.99
C SER A 108 16.09 0.27 -6.61
N ALA A 109 16.06 0.85 -7.82
CA ALA A 109 14.83 0.98 -8.60
C ALA A 109 14.23 -0.40 -8.92
N GLU A 110 15.09 -1.39 -9.19
CA GLU A 110 14.69 -2.77 -9.46
C GLU A 110 14.03 -3.41 -8.25
N ASP A 111 14.58 -3.20 -7.04
CA ASP A 111 13.96 -3.68 -5.80
C ASP A 111 12.58 -3.05 -5.58
N HIS A 112 12.44 -1.75 -5.85
CA HIS A 112 11.17 -1.03 -5.72
C HIS A 112 10.10 -1.57 -6.69
N ILE A 113 10.46 -1.80 -7.95
CA ILE A 113 9.56 -2.34 -8.98
C ILE A 113 9.18 -3.78 -8.68
N GLU A 114 10.15 -4.62 -8.28
CA GLU A 114 9.88 -6.01 -7.93
C GLU A 114 8.97 -6.12 -6.70
N GLN A 115 9.17 -5.24 -5.71
CA GLN A 115 8.28 -5.15 -4.57
C GLN A 115 6.86 -4.71 -4.96
N PHE A 116 6.72 -3.73 -5.86
CA PHE A 116 5.40 -3.33 -6.39
C PHE A 116 4.69 -4.55 -7.00
N ARG A 117 5.37 -5.31 -7.86
CA ARG A 117 4.80 -6.51 -8.52
C ARG A 117 4.38 -7.57 -7.50
N PHE A 118 5.21 -7.80 -6.49
CA PHE A 118 4.88 -8.73 -5.40
C PHE A 118 3.64 -8.28 -4.61
N VAL A 119 3.53 -6.99 -4.28
CA VAL A 119 2.35 -6.44 -3.58
C VAL A 119 1.12 -6.49 -4.47
N ALA A 120 1.22 -6.15 -5.76
CA ALA A 120 0.14 -6.22 -6.73
C ALA A 120 -0.45 -7.64 -6.81
N ASN A 121 0.39 -8.69 -6.83
CA ASN A 121 -0.09 -10.08 -6.77
C ASN A 121 -0.87 -10.37 -5.49
N ARG A 122 -0.41 -9.87 -4.33
CA ARG A 122 -1.15 -10.01 -3.07
C ARG A 122 -2.53 -9.33 -3.15
N ARG A 123 -2.64 -8.15 -3.76
CA ARG A 123 -3.92 -7.45 -3.95
C ARG A 123 -4.85 -8.19 -4.90
N ALA A 124 -4.34 -8.67 -6.03
CA ALA A 124 -5.09 -9.48 -6.97
C ALA A 124 -5.64 -10.76 -6.30
N HIS A 125 -4.82 -11.46 -5.50
CA HIS A 125 -5.27 -12.61 -4.74
C HIS A 125 -6.37 -12.25 -3.73
N GLN A 126 -6.25 -11.11 -3.02
CA GLN A 126 -7.29 -10.65 -2.09
C GLN A 126 -8.63 -10.40 -2.81
N LEU A 127 -8.58 -9.87 -4.04
CA LEU A 127 -9.73 -9.67 -4.94
C LEU A 127 -10.28 -10.97 -5.54
N GLY A 128 -9.56 -12.09 -5.44
CA GLY A 128 -9.93 -13.36 -6.09
C GLY A 128 -9.63 -13.36 -7.60
N MET A 129 -8.66 -12.55 -8.04
CA MET A 129 -8.25 -12.39 -9.43
C MET A 129 -6.91 -13.08 -9.69
N ALA A 130 -6.62 -13.33 -10.97
CA ALA A 130 -5.32 -13.88 -11.38
C ALA A 130 -4.17 -12.91 -11.08
N GLU A 131 -3.00 -13.47 -10.78
CA GLU A 131 -1.80 -12.67 -10.52
C GLU A 131 -1.37 -11.89 -11.79
N PRO A 132 -1.23 -10.55 -11.71
CA PRO A 132 -0.77 -9.76 -12.85
C PRO A 132 0.71 -9.99 -13.19
N PHE A 133 1.54 -10.31 -12.18
CA PHE A 133 3.00 -10.46 -12.31
C PHE A 133 3.50 -11.80 -11.74
N PRO A 134 3.15 -12.95 -12.35
CA PRO A 134 3.53 -14.26 -11.82
C PRO A 134 5.05 -14.40 -11.61
N GLY A 135 5.43 -14.97 -10.47
CA GLY A 135 6.84 -15.19 -10.12
C GLY A 135 7.55 -14.00 -9.46
N ALA A 136 6.87 -12.87 -9.28
CA ALA A 136 7.40 -11.74 -8.53
C ALA A 136 7.73 -12.13 -7.07
N LYS A 137 8.85 -11.63 -6.56
CA LYS A 137 9.38 -11.97 -5.23
C LYS A 137 9.32 -10.79 -4.28
N CYS A 138 9.20 -11.07 -2.99
CA CYS A 138 9.30 -10.03 -1.96
C CYS A 138 10.75 -9.50 -1.89
N ALA A 139 11.01 -8.38 -2.58
CA ALA A 139 12.32 -7.73 -2.61
C ALA A 139 12.62 -6.97 -1.31
N LEU A 140 11.58 -6.47 -0.62
CA LEU A 140 11.68 -5.69 0.61
C LEU A 140 10.97 -6.39 1.78
N PRO A 141 11.51 -7.49 2.31
CA PRO A 141 10.86 -8.26 3.39
C PRO A 141 10.65 -7.44 4.68
N TRP A 142 11.49 -6.42 4.88
CA TRP A 142 11.39 -5.51 6.03
C TRP A 142 10.25 -4.49 5.92
N LEU A 143 9.60 -4.34 4.76
CA LEU A 143 8.52 -3.36 4.59
C LEU A 143 7.27 -3.74 5.39
N ASP A 144 6.94 -5.03 5.43
CA ASP A 144 5.84 -5.56 6.26
C ASP A 144 6.12 -5.34 7.76
N GLU A 145 7.37 -5.36 8.21
CA GLU A 145 7.72 -5.05 9.60
C GLU A 145 7.42 -3.58 9.94
N GLN A 146 7.67 -2.65 9.01
CA GLN A 146 7.37 -1.22 9.20
C GLN A 146 5.87 -0.96 9.33
N ALA A 147 5.03 -1.76 8.67
CA ALA A 147 3.57 -1.67 8.78
C ALA A 147 3.02 -2.25 10.09
N ASN A 148 3.71 -3.23 10.68
CA ASN A 148 3.25 -3.99 11.85
C ASN A 148 3.91 -3.58 13.17
N LEU A 149 4.92 -2.72 13.15
CA LEU A 149 5.62 -2.23 14.34
C LEU A 149 4.66 -1.39 15.21
N ARG A 150 4.04 -2.03 16.21
CA ARG A 150 3.55 -1.32 17.40
C ARG A 150 4.77 -0.80 18.15
N LYS A 151 5.04 0.51 18.05
CA LYS A 151 6.04 1.13 18.92
C LYS A 151 5.54 1.08 20.36
N GLU A 152 6.16 0.23 21.17
CA GLU A 152 6.25 0.54 22.60
C GLU A 152 7.20 1.74 22.73
N LYS A 153 6.64 2.93 22.93
CA LYS A 153 7.45 4.11 23.24
C LYS A 153 7.93 3.97 24.69
N ASN A 154 9.25 4.03 24.91
CA ASN A 154 9.81 4.25 26.23
C ASN A 154 9.33 5.62 26.73
N PHE A 155 8.45 5.60 27.72
CA PHE A 155 7.79 6.76 28.32
C PHE A 155 8.77 7.87 28.76
N PHE A 156 10.03 7.50 29.01
CA PHE A 156 11.07 8.40 29.51
C PHE A 156 11.90 9.10 28.41
N GLU A 157 11.86 8.64 27.16
CA GLU A 157 12.77 9.13 26.10
C GLU A 157 12.08 10.01 25.06
N THR A 158 10.75 10.00 24.98
CA THR A 158 10.00 10.70 23.94
C THR A 158 8.98 11.66 24.54
N ARG A 159 8.98 12.93 24.09
CA ARG A 159 7.95 13.88 24.45
C ARG A 159 6.61 13.38 23.90
N VAL A 160 5.63 13.17 24.78
CA VAL A 160 4.30 12.67 24.40
C VAL A 160 3.62 13.68 23.47
N THR A 161 3.43 13.31 22.21
CA THR A 161 2.75 14.11 21.18
C THR A 161 1.39 13.53 20.77
N GLU A 162 0.97 12.42 21.37
CA GLU A 162 -0.37 11.86 21.15
C GLU A 162 -1.35 12.57 22.09
N TYR A 163 -2.30 13.31 21.52
CA TYR A 163 -3.46 13.80 22.26
C TYR A 163 -4.20 12.58 22.81
N GLN A 164 -4.19 12.40 24.13
CA GLN A 164 -5.20 11.57 24.77
C GLN A 164 -6.57 12.15 24.41
N THR A 165 -7.33 11.46 23.56
CA THR A 165 -8.78 11.54 23.64
C THR A 165 -9.14 11.01 25.01
N GLY A 166 -9.49 11.93 25.92
CA GLY A 166 -9.79 11.64 27.32
C GLY A 166 -10.76 10.47 27.43
N SER A 167 -10.25 9.33 27.89
CA SER A 167 -11.07 8.21 28.30
C SER A 167 -11.98 8.69 29.45
N ALA A 168 -13.25 8.33 29.36
CA ALA A 168 -14.33 8.72 30.23
C ALA A 168 -13.94 8.71 31.72
N LEU A 169 -14.13 9.85 32.39
CA LEU A 169 -14.25 9.89 33.84
C LEU A 169 -15.58 9.25 34.21
N SER A 170 -15.56 8.04 34.77
CA SER A 170 -16.67 7.58 35.62
C SER A 170 -16.52 8.29 36.97
N TRP A 171 -17.43 9.21 37.24
CA TRP A 171 -17.65 9.71 38.59
C TRP A 171 -18.77 8.86 39.18
N ASP A 172 -18.45 8.08 40.21
CA ASP A 172 -19.48 7.66 41.19
C ASP A 172 -20.05 8.89 41.91
#